data_AF-A0A1W9SKJ0-F1
#
_entry.id   AF-A0A1W9SKJ0-F1
#
_cell.length_a   1.000
_cell.length_b   1.000
_cell.length_c   1.000
_cell.angle_alpha   90.00
_cell.angle_beta   90.00
_cell.angle_gamma   90.00
#
_symmetry.space_group_name_H-M   'P 1'
#
loop_
_entity.id
_entity.type
_entity.pdbx_description
1 polymer ?
#
loop_
_entity_poly.entity_id
_entity_poly.type
_entity_poly.pdbx_seq_one_letter_code
_entity_poly.pdbx_strand_id
1 'polypeptide(L)'
;YANPGAIGTSTAAAGAFTTLSASGTITLSAAAQSITHSGATSLTISSGGFVGIESVRFEGTNIGNSTDDDIIQLGSGFTVSVDANFSDNIAVTNNATVGGTLGVTGISTFTGAATFNGAVNINDVLHLTPVATPPSTNNGDIYIDSDDNHIYCRLNGAWVQLDN
;
A
#
# COMPACT_ATOMS: atom_id res chain seq x y z
N TYR A 1 48.28 -26.89 9.34
CA TYR A 1 48.24 -25.51 8.82
C TYR A 1 48.77 -24.59 9.91
N ALA A 2 49.81 -23.79 9.64
CA ALA A 2 50.40 -22.91 10.64
C ALA A 2 49.45 -21.74 10.95
N ASN A 3 49.33 -21.37 12.23
CA ASN A 3 48.53 -20.21 12.65
C ASN A 3 49.24 -18.93 12.19
N PRO A 4 48.61 -18.09 11.34
CA PRO A 4 49.26 -16.89 10.84
C PRO A 4 49.56 -15.88 11.97
N GLY A 5 50.67 -15.13 11.82
CA GLY A 5 51.08 -14.08 12.76
C GLY A 5 50.10 -12.90 12.82
N ALA A 6 50.26 -12.02 13.80
CA ALA A 6 49.39 -10.85 14.00
C ALA A 6 49.24 -10.00 12.72
N ILE A 7 48.00 -9.63 12.39
CA ILE A 7 47.64 -8.84 11.20
C ILE A 7 48.22 -7.42 11.35
N GLY A 8 49.08 -6.99 10.42
CA GLY A 8 49.58 -5.61 10.35
C GLY A 8 51.08 -5.40 10.56
N THR A 9 51.91 -6.45 10.59
CA THR A 9 53.37 -6.26 10.43
C THR A 9 53.71 -6.07 8.95
N SER A 10 54.83 -5.38 8.64
CA SER A 10 55.22 -4.99 7.27
C SER A 10 55.41 -6.16 6.29
N THR A 11 55.40 -7.39 6.79
CA THR A 11 55.40 -8.61 6.00
C THR A 11 54.02 -9.25 6.11
N ALA A 12 53.32 -9.40 4.98
CA ALA A 12 52.02 -10.06 4.96
C ALA A 12 52.14 -11.46 5.60
N ALA A 13 51.37 -11.70 6.67
CA ALA A 13 51.29 -13.04 7.25
C ALA A 13 50.75 -14.00 6.20
N ALA A 14 51.51 -15.04 5.87
CA ALA A 14 51.11 -16.06 4.92
C ALA A 14 50.13 -17.05 5.58
N GLY A 15 48.94 -17.24 4.98
CA GLY A 15 47.92 -18.17 5.47
C GLY A 15 46.51 -17.55 5.53
N ALA A 16 45.51 -18.37 5.84
CA ALA A 16 44.14 -17.93 6.05
C ALA A 16 43.88 -17.69 7.55
N PHE A 17 43.37 -16.52 7.90
CA PHE A 17 42.87 -16.24 9.25
C PHE A 17 41.48 -16.86 9.40
N THR A 18 41.28 -17.64 10.47
CA THR A 18 39.97 -18.25 10.77
C THR A 18 39.13 -17.42 11.73
N THR A 19 39.75 -16.49 12.47
CA THR A 19 39.07 -15.65 13.46
C THR A 19 39.81 -14.33 13.66
N LEU A 20 39.06 -13.24 13.75
CA LEU A 20 39.52 -11.93 14.20
C LEU A 20 38.76 -11.58 15.48
N SER A 21 39.46 -11.26 16.57
CA SER A 21 38.88 -10.82 17.84
C SER A 21 39.44 -9.46 18.21
N ALA A 22 38.55 -8.50 18.46
CA ALA A 22 38.90 -7.14 18.89
C ALA A 22 37.97 -6.74 20.03
N SER A 23 38.51 -6.17 21.11
CA SER A 23 37.75 -5.64 22.25
C SER A 23 37.43 -4.14 22.12
N GLY A 24 37.83 -3.52 21.00
CA GLY A 24 37.64 -2.10 20.70
C GLY A 24 37.18 -1.86 19.26
N THR A 25 37.46 -0.68 18.72
CA THR A 25 36.95 -0.22 17.41
C THR A 25 37.67 -0.87 16.23
N ILE A 26 36.92 -1.16 15.17
CA ILE A 26 37.43 -1.48 13.82
C ILE A 26 37.11 -0.27 12.92
N THR A 27 38.13 0.35 12.33
CA THR A 27 37.98 1.54 11.47
C THR A 27 38.35 1.21 10.02
N LEU A 28 37.48 1.57 9.07
CA LEU A 28 37.69 1.37 7.62
C LEU A 28 37.77 2.73 6.92
N SER A 29 38.96 3.32 6.89
CA SER A 29 39.17 4.73 6.50
C SER A 29 39.54 4.95 5.03
N ALA A 30 39.60 3.90 4.23
CA ALA A 30 39.82 4.03 2.80
C ALA A 30 38.60 4.68 2.13
N ALA A 31 38.83 5.45 1.06
CA ALA A 31 37.76 6.09 0.29
C ALA A 31 36.72 5.10 -0.27
N ALA A 32 37.15 3.87 -0.57
CA ALA A 32 36.28 2.76 -0.90
C ALA A 32 36.66 1.57 -0.03
N GLN A 33 35.66 0.93 0.56
CA GLN A 33 35.83 -0.26 1.37
C GLN A 33 34.78 -1.30 1.00
N SER A 34 35.19 -2.55 0.89
CA SER A 34 34.29 -3.69 0.70
C SER A 34 34.41 -4.68 1.84
N ILE A 35 33.29 -5.32 2.18
CA ILE A 35 33.21 -6.55 2.96
C ILE A 35 32.48 -7.54 2.06
N THR A 36 33.15 -8.65 1.70
CA THR A 36 32.59 -9.63 0.75
C THR A 36 32.42 -10.98 1.43
N HIS A 37 31.21 -11.54 1.35
CA HIS A 37 30.91 -12.91 1.79
C HIS A 37 30.63 -13.78 0.57
N SER A 38 31.54 -14.72 0.27
CA SER A 38 31.43 -15.66 -0.85
C SER A 38 30.97 -17.06 -0.43
N GLY A 39 30.62 -17.24 0.85
CA GLY A 39 30.12 -18.50 1.38
C GLY A 39 28.68 -18.79 0.93
N ALA A 40 28.31 -20.07 0.91
CA ALA A 40 27.00 -20.53 0.43
C ALA A 40 25.83 -20.31 1.40
N THR A 41 26.08 -19.82 2.61
CA THR A 41 25.06 -19.61 3.65
C THR A 41 24.69 -18.13 3.78
N SER A 42 25.17 -17.44 4.80
CA SER A 42 24.75 -16.08 5.12
C SER A 42 25.90 -15.24 5.67
N LEU A 43 25.89 -13.95 5.33
CA LEU A 43 26.60 -12.96 6.12
C LEU A 43 25.75 -12.60 7.34
N THR A 44 26.16 -13.09 8.51
CA THR A 44 25.45 -12.78 9.77
C THR A 44 26.13 -11.60 10.47
N ILE A 45 25.40 -10.49 10.58
CA ILE A 45 25.80 -9.33 11.38
C ILE A 45 24.89 -9.30 12.60
N SER A 46 25.49 -9.48 13.79
CA SER A 46 24.78 -9.55 15.06
C SER A 46 25.43 -8.64 16.10
N SER A 47 24.59 -8.08 16.95
CA SER A 47 24.97 -7.20 18.04
C SER A 47 24.10 -7.52 19.24
N GLY A 48 24.64 -7.37 20.46
CA GLY A 48 23.81 -7.30 21.66
C GLY A 48 22.90 -6.05 21.68
N GLY A 49 23.10 -5.10 20.74
CA GLY A 49 22.30 -3.90 20.47
C GLY A 49 21.95 -3.71 18.98
N PHE A 50 21.98 -2.48 18.43
CA PHE A 50 21.58 -2.18 17.04
C PHE A 50 22.73 -2.20 16.02
N VAL A 51 22.38 -2.24 14.72
CA VAL A 51 23.25 -1.92 13.59
C VAL A 51 22.85 -0.55 13.03
N GLY A 52 23.71 0.45 13.16
CA GLY A 52 23.49 1.80 12.59
C GLY A 52 23.96 1.88 11.14
N ILE A 53 23.12 2.43 10.24
CA ILE A 53 23.42 2.64 8.81
C ILE A 53 22.76 3.93 8.33
N GLU A 54 23.55 4.87 7.79
CA GLU A 54 23.06 6.17 7.32
C GLU A 54 22.33 6.07 5.97
N SER A 55 22.77 5.17 5.10
CA SER A 55 22.14 4.93 3.82
C SER A 55 22.15 3.44 3.55
N VAL A 56 20.93 2.91 3.42
CA VAL A 56 20.75 1.51 3.08
C VAL A 56 20.37 1.44 1.61
N ARG A 57 21.21 0.74 0.87
CA ARG A 57 20.96 0.38 -0.51
C ARG A 57 20.96 -1.12 -0.58
N PHE A 58 19.82 -1.67 -0.91
CA PHE A 58 19.71 -3.07 -1.25
C PHE A 58 20.00 -3.20 -2.73
N GLU A 59 21.01 -3.99 -3.08
CA GLU A 59 21.19 -4.43 -4.47
C GLU A 59 20.09 -5.44 -4.85
N GLY A 60 19.44 -6.05 -3.86
CA GLY A 60 18.21 -6.84 -4.02
C GLY A 60 16.94 -5.99 -3.81
N THR A 61 15.83 -6.51 -4.32
CA THR A 61 14.51 -5.84 -4.31
C THR A 61 13.64 -6.20 -3.12
N ASN A 62 14.12 -7.16 -2.36
CA ASN A 62 13.32 -7.97 -1.49
C ASN A 62 13.85 -7.78 -0.09
N ILE A 63 12.97 -7.28 0.76
CA ILE A 63 13.12 -7.39 2.19
C ILE A 63 12.15 -8.48 2.61
N GLY A 64 12.71 -9.61 3.01
CA GLY A 64 11.97 -10.79 3.43
C GLY A 64 12.59 -11.49 4.64
N ASN A 65 12.01 -12.62 5.02
CA ASN A 65 12.44 -13.54 6.07
C ASN A 65 12.59 -14.95 5.50
N SER A 66 12.92 -15.93 6.34
CA SER A 66 13.18 -17.31 5.91
C SER A 66 12.00 -18.09 5.30
N THR A 67 10.80 -17.55 5.32
CA THR A 67 9.55 -18.19 4.85
C THR A 67 8.79 -17.36 3.83
N ASP A 68 9.14 -16.08 3.70
CA ASP A 68 8.51 -15.09 2.84
C ASP A 68 9.60 -14.08 2.47
N ASP A 69 10.17 -14.25 1.29
CA ASP A 69 11.31 -13.46 0.83
C ASP A 69 10.88 -12.06 0.35
N ASP A 70 9.59 -11.71 0.37
CA ASP A 70 9.05 -10.58 -0.38
C ASP A 70 8.06 -9.69 0.39
N ILE A 71 8.05 -9.77 1.73
CA ILE A 71 7.26 -8.95 2.67
C ILE A 71 7.22 -7.47 2.29
N ILE A 72 8.39 -6.88 2.02
CA ILE A 72 8.46 -5.59 1.38
C ILE A 72 9.27 -5.81 0.13
N GLN A 73 8.54 -5.91 -0.95
CA GLN A 73 9.14 -5.58 -2.21
C GLN A 73 9.37 -4.07 -2.20
N LEU A 74 10.61 -3.67 -1.93
CA LEU A 74 11.14 -2.34 -2.22
C LEU A 74 11.30 -2.17 -3.73
N GLY A 75 10.24 -2.54 -4.46
CA GLY A 75 9.90 -1.76 -5.62
C GLY A 75 9.70 -0.30 -5.18
N SER A 76 9.04 0.48 -5.99
CA SER A 76 8.88 1.92 -5.79
C SER A 76 8.07 2.38 -4.55
N GLY A 77 7.92 1.53 -3.52
CA GLY A 77 7.72 1.85 -2.11
C GLY A 77 6.49 1.22 -1.45
N PHE A 78 5.53 2.03 -1.09
CA PHE A 78 5.06 2.73 -2.26
C PHE A 78 4.61 4.11 -1.86
N THR A 79 5.42 4.76 -1.02
CA THR A 79 5.49 6.21 -1.14
C THR A 79 6.15 6.53 -2.49
N VAL A 80 5.35 6.43 -3.54
CA VAL A 80 5.67 7.02 -4.84
C VAL A 80 5.31 8.48 -4.69
N SER A 81 6.32 9.29 -4.44
CA SER A 81 6.16 10.73 -4.32
C SER A 81 5.71 11.42 -5.63
N VAL A 82 5.28 10.66 -6.65
CA VAL A 82 4.96 11.12 -8.02
C VAL A 82 3.63 10.52 -8.51
N ASP A 83 3.63 9.40 -9.26
CA ASP A 83 2.42 8.74 -9.78
C ASP A 83 2.47 7.21 -9.54
N ALA A 84 1.40 6.61 -8.97
CA ALA A 84 1.28 5.17 -8.76
C ALA A 84 0.24 4.53 -9.72
N ASN A 85 0.56 3.39 -10.34
CA ASN A 85 -0.34 2.60 -11.19
C ASN A 85 -0.35 1.15 -10.70
N PHE A 86 -1.54 0.57 -10.53
CA PHE A 86 -1.75 -0.80 -10.04
C PHE A 86 -2.67 -1.53 -11.04
N SER A 87 -2.26 -2.71 -11.54
CA SER A 87 -2.94 -3.42 -12.66
C SER A 87 -3.89 -4.53 -12.24
N ASP A 88 -3.80 -4.94 -10.99
CA ASP A 88 -4.78 -5.83 -10.36
C ASP A 88 -5.60 -4.99 -9.39
N ASN A 89 -6.36 -5.66 -8.55
CA ASN A 89 -7.12 -5.04 -7.48
C ASN A 89 -6.19 -4.21 -6.60
N ILE A 90 -6.42 -2.89 -6.60
CA ILE A 90 -6.03 -2.08 -5.47
C ILE A 90 -6.99 -2.46 -4.35
N ALA A 91 -6.50 -3.27 -3.43
CA ALA A 91 -7.19 -3.49 -2.18
C ALA A 91 -7.10 -2.20 -1.35
N VAL A 92 -7.98 -1.24 -1.63
CA VAL A 92 -8.18 -0.09 -0.76
C VAL A 92 -9.10 -0.56 0.35
N THR A 93 -8.51 -0.91 1.48
CA THR A 93 -9.24 -1.38 2.66
C THR A 93 -9.81 -0.23 3.50
N ASN A 94 -9.63 1.02 3.05
CA ASN A 94 -10.02 2.24 3.76
C ASN A 94 -10.54 3.31 2.77
N ASN A 95 -10.34 4.58 3.07
CA ASN A 95 -10.80 5.69 2.24
C ASN A 95 -9.85 5.92 1.06
N ALA A 96 -10.40 5.96 -0.15
CA ALA A 96 -9.74 6.53 -1.31
C ALA A 96 -10.17 8.00 -1.45
N THR A 97 -9.20 8.91 -1.58
CA THR A 97 -9.47 10.29 -2.00
C THR A 97 -8.92 10.47 -3.40
N VAL A 98 -9.80 10.86 -4.34
CA VAL A 98 -9.39 11.23 -5.70
C VAL A 98 -9.56 12.73 -5.82
N GLY A 99 -8.45 13.47 -5.86
CA GLY A 99 -8.45 14.93 -5.94
C GLY A 99 -8.95 15.51 -7.28
N GLY A 100 -9.30 14.64 -8.23
CA GLY A 100 -9.82 14.97 -9.56
C GLY A 100 -10.98 14.07 -9.98
N THR A 101 -11.19 13.91 -11.28
CA THR A 101 -12.26 13.06 -11.81
C THR A 101 -11.96 11.57 -11.61
N LEU A 102 -12.90 10.84 -11.03
CA LEU A 102 -12.93 9.38 -11.06
C LEU A 102 -13.77 8.92 -12.27
N GLY A 103 -13.19 8.13 -13.17
CA GLY A 103 -13.93 7.46 -14.25
C GLY A 103 -14.14 5.99 -13.91
N VAL A 104 -15.36 5.50 -14.04
CA VAL A 104 -15.68 4.08 -13.82
C VAL A 104 -16.40 3.56 -15.06
N THR A 105 -15.86 2.51 -15.70
CA THR A 105 -16.43 1.90 -16.92
C THR A 105 -17.12 0.56 -16.64
N GLY A 106 -16.76 -0.08 -15.52
CA GLY A 106 -17.44 -1.24 -14.98
C GLY A 106 -18.57 -0.85 -14.04
N ILE A 107 -19.09 -1.85 -13.31
CA ILE A 107 -20.11 -1.64 -12.29
C ILE A 107 -19.46 -0.99 -11.06
N SER A 108 -19.96 0.18 -10.66
CA SER A 108 -19.73 0.71 -9.33
C SER A 108 -20.86 0.28 -8.40
N THR A 109 -20.51 -0.30 -7.25
CA THR A 109 -21.47 -0.61 -6.19
C THR A 109 -21.17 0.26 -4.98
N PHE A 110 -22.15 1.04 -4.54
CA PHE A 110 -22.11 1.77 -3.27
C PHE A 110 -23.07 1.06 -2.31
N THR A 111 -22.53 0.42 -1.28
CA THR A 111 -23.34 -0.28 -0.27
C THR A 111 -23.88 0.67 0.81
N GLY A 112 -23.34 1.88 0.88
CA GLY A 112 -23.79 2.97 1.76
C GLY A 112 -24.38 4.14 0.98
N ALA A 113 -24.63 5.25 1.68
CA ALA A 113 -25.12 6.47 1.06
C ALA A 113 -24.10 7.07 0.08
N ALA A 114 -24.58 7.53 -1.08
CA ALA A 114 -23.81 8.31 -2.04
C ALA A 114 -24.38 9.73 -2.10
N THR A 115 -23.51 10.73 -2.10
CA THR A 115 -23.88 12.15 -2.24
C THR A 115 -23.27 12.71 -3.52
N PHE A 116 -24.10 13.36 -4.33
CA PHE A 116 -23.69 14.04 -5.54
C PHE A 116 -24.00 15.53 -5.39
N ASN A 117 -22.96 16.37 -5.32
CA ASN A 117 -23.11 17.82 -5.18
C ASN A 117 -23.48 18.51 -6.50
N GLY A 118 -23.43 17.78 -7.62
CA GLY A 118 -23.79 18.25 -8.95
C GLY A 118 -24.93 17.43 -9.54
N ALA A 119 -25.35 17.79 -10.76
CA ALA A 119 -26.37 17.05 -11.49
C ALA A 119 -25.93 15.61 -11.77
N VAL A 120 -26.91 14.70 -11.74
CA VAL A 120 -26.76 13.30 -12.15
C VAL A 120 -27.47 13.13 -13.49
N ASN A 121 -26.78 12.62 -14.51
CA ASN A 121 -27.37 12.27 -15.80
C ASN A 121 -27.37 10.75 -15.95
N ILE A 122 -28.51 10.18 -16.31
CA ILE A 122 -28.72 8.74 -16.51
C ILE A 122 -29.23 8.56 -17.93
N ASN A 123 -28.40 8.00 -18.80
CA ASN A 123 -28.71 7.84 -20.23
C ASN A 123 -29.52 6.58 -20.54
N ASP A 124 -29.67 5.70 -19.55
CA ASP A 124 -30.47 4.50 -19.62
C ASP A 124 -31.51 4.54 -18.49
N VAL A 125 -31.72 3.45 -17.76
CA VAL A 125 -32.75 3.38 -16.73
C VAL A 125 -32.22 3.79 -15.35
N LEU A 126 -32.95 4.68 -14.69
CA LEU A 126 -32.89 4.82 -13.24
C LEU A 126 -33.85 3.79 -12.61
N HIS A 127 -33.30 2.77 -11.97
CA HIS A 127 -34.10 1.85 -11.16
C HIS A 127 -34.23 2.38 -9.73
N LEU A 128 -35.46 2.64 -9.30
CA LEU A 128 -35.81 2.84 -7.89
C LEU A 128 -36.59 1.62 -7.42
N THR A 129 -36.20 1.06 -6.28
CA THR A 129 -36.93 -0.07 -5.69
C THR A 129 -38.25 0.45 -5.10
N PRO A 130 -39.43 -0.08 -5.50
CA PRO A 130 -40.70 0.31 -4.90
C PRO A 130 -40.74 -0.02 -3.41
N VAL A 131 -41.36 0.86 -2.62
CA VAL A 131 -41.48 0.71 -1.16
C VAL A 131 -42.87 1.11 -0.68
N ALA A 132 -43.45 0.33 0.25
CA ALA A 132 -44.80 0.58 0.79
C ALA A 132 -44.86 1.78 1.74
N THR A 133 -43.71 2.13 2.32
CA THR A 133 -43.56 3.30 3.18
C THR A 133 -42.50 4.22 2.60
N PRO A 134 -42.82 5.50 2.34
CA PRO A 134 -41.86 6.43 1.79
C PRO A 134 -40.59 6.49 2.65
N PRO A 135 -39.40 6.38 2.04
CA PRO A 135 -38.15 6.13 2.75
C PRO A 135 -37.61 7.38 3.48
N SER A 136 -38.18 8.54 3.20
CA SER A 136 -37.75 9.83 3.72
C SER A 136 -38.94 10.80 3.77
N THR A 137 -38.76 11.96 4.40
CA THR A 137 -39.81 12.98 4.54
C THR A 137 -39.38 14.35 4.04
N ASN A 138 -38.23 14.44 3.37
CA ASN A 138 -37.70 15.72 2.94
C ASN A 138 -38.47 16.20 1.71
N ASN A 139 -38.69 17.50 1.64
CA ASN A 139 -39.34 18.12 0.49
C ASN A 139 -38.44 17.96 -0.76
N GLY A 140 -39.02 17.52 -1.87
CA GLY A 140 -38.32 17.26 -3.12
C GLY A 140 -37.87 15.80 -3.30
N ASP A 141 -38.03 14.95 -2.28
CA ASP A 141 -37.77 13.52 -2.41
C ASP A 141 -38.75 12.89 -3.42
N ILE A 142 -38.29 11.83 -4.10
CA ILE A 142 -39.05 11.03 -5.06
C ILE A 142 -38.99 9.56 -4.63
N TYR A 143 -40.12 8.85 -4.62
CA TYR A 143 -40.15 7.39 -4.45
C TYR A 143 -41.21 6.75 -5.35
N ILE A 144 -41.13 5.42 -5.49
CA ILE A 144 -42.14 4.59 -6.14
C ILE A 144 -42.87 3.81 -5.05
N ASP A 145 -44.19 3.91 -5.02
CA ASP A 145 -44.98 3.18 -4.03
C ASP A 145 -45.16 1.71 -4.48
N SER A 146 -44.96 0.75 -3.57
CA SER A 146 -45.09 -0.66 -3.93
C SER A 146 -46.53 -1.15 -4.01
N ASP A 147 -47.48 -0.41 -3.42
CA ASP A 147 -48.87 -0.83 -3.37
C ASP A 147 -49.61 -0.49 -4.67
N ASP A 148 -49.26 0.62 -5.32
CA ASP A 148 -49.89 1.09 -6.57
C ASP A 148 -48.92 1.27 -7.76
N ASN A 149 -47.60 1.18 -7.54
CA ASN A 149 -46.53 1.37 -8.53
C ASN A 149 -46.45 2.77 -9.17
N HIS A 150 -47.05 3.78 -8.54
CA HIS A 150 -46.97 5.17 -8.99
C HIS A 150 -45.76 5.92 -8.43
N ILE A 151 -45.39 7.01 -9.11
CA ILE A 151 -44.27 7.87 -8.75
C ILE A 151 -44.79 9.04 -7.93
N TYR A 152 -44.22 9.24 -6.75
CA TYR A 152 -44.60 10.32 -5.85
C TYR A 152 -43.45 11.28 -5.58
N CYS A 153 -43.76 12.57 -5.50
CA CYS A 153 -42.84 13.60 -5.00
C CYS A 153 -43.38 14.25 -3.72
N ARG A 154 -42.50 14.50 -2.75
CA ARG A 154 -42.84 15.17 -1.49
C ARG A 154 -42.88 16.68 -1.72
N LEU A 155 -44.07 17.27 -1.69
CA LEU A 155 -44.28 18.71 -1.84
C LEU A 155 -45.04 19.27 -0.64
N ASN A 156 -44.47 20.26 0.05
CA ASN A 156 -45.06 20.95 1.20
C ASN A 156 -45.58 20.02 2.31
N GLY A 157 -44.87 18.91 2.55
CA GLY A 157 -45.23 17.95 3.60
C GLY A 157 -46.31 16.93 3.20
N ALA A 158 -46.72 16.88 1.94
CA ALA A 158 -47.62 15.85 1.39
C ALA A 158 -46.94 15.11 0.23
N TRP A 159 -47.35 13.86 0.00
CA TRP A 159 -46.94 13.09 -1.19
C TRP A 159 -47.92 13.37 -2.32
N VAL A 160 -47.36 13.72 -3.48
CA VAL A 160 -48.13 14.08 -4.68
C VAL A 160 -47.69 13.14 -5.80
N GLN A 161 -48.66 12.42 -6.37
CA GLN A 161 -48.44 11.55 -7.53
C GLN A 161 -48.05 12.39 -8.76
N LEU A 162 -47.08 11.92 -9.54
CA LEU A 162 -46.53 12.63 -10.71
C LEU A 162 -46.93 12.01 -12.04
N ASP A 163 -47.27 10.72 -12.06
CA ASP A 163 -47.73 9.97 -13.21
C ASP A 163 -49.25 9.73 -13.17
N ASN A 164 -49.81 9.21 -14.26
CA ASN A 164 -51.24 8.87 -14.37
C ASN A 164 -51.50 7.40 -14.08
#